data_AF-A0A7C2I8V6-F1
#
_entry.id   AF-A0A7C2I8V6-F1
#
_cell.length_a   1.000
_cell.length_b   1.000
_cell.length_c   1.000
_cell.angle_alpha   90.00
_cell.angle_beta   90.00
_cell.angle_gamma   90.00
#
_symmetry.space_group_name_H-M   'P 1'
#
loop_
_entity.id
_entity.type
_entity.pdbx_description
1 polymer ?
#
loop_
_entity_poly.entity_id
_entity_poly.type
_entity_poly.pdbx_seq_one_letter_code
_entity_poly.pdbx_strand_id
1 'polypeptide(L)' 'MKLGARDLRIKAARVLAEVQRGRPVTITYRNKAVAVIKPLRSRNDTRRFEPIGFGLWAGRRDLEDVAGWVRRIRRPRFAR' A
#
# COMPACT_ATOMS: atom_id res chain seq x y z
N MET A 1 -0.09 12.37 -3.32
CA MET A 1 -0.36 13.69 -2.69
C MET A 1 0.18 14.80 -3.59
N LYS A 2 -0.49 15.96 -3.67
CA LYS A 2 0.02 17.16 -4.38
C LYS A 2 0.36 18.25 -3.36
N LEU A 3 1.47 18.96 -3.55
CA LEU A 3 1.86 20.09 -2.70
C LEU A 3 2.54 21.20 -3.49
N GLY A 4 2.44 22.44 -3.02
CA GLY A 4 3.12 23.57 -3.63
C GLY A 4 4.60 23.65 -3.25
N ALA A 5 5.43 24.30 -4.08
CA ALA A 5 6.84 24.51 -3.77
C ALA A 5 7.08 25.21 -2.41
N ARG A 6 6.16 26.09 -1.98
CA ARG A 6 6.20 26.70 -0.64
C ARG A 6 6.03 25.66 0.48
N ASP A 7 5.07 24.75 0.33
CA ASP A 7 4.83 23.68 1.31
C ASP A 7 6.01 22.70 1.37
N LEU A 8 6.71 22.48 0.26
CA LEU A 8 7.90 21.63 0.23
C LEU A 8 8.97 22.17 1.19
N ARG A 9 9.21 23.49 1.17
CA ARG A 9 10.20 24.14 2.05
C ARG A 9 9.76 24.13 3.52
N ILE A 10 8.50 24.46 3.79
CA ILE A 10 8.01 24.61 5.16
C ILE A 10 7.79 23.25 5.84
N LYS A 11 7.33 22.24 5.10
CA LYS A 11 6.90 20.94 5.64
C LYS A 11 7.78 19.78 5.17
N ALA A 12 9.07 20.05 4.93
CA ALA A 12 10.02 19.08 4.37
C ALA A 12 10.02 17.73 5.13
N ALA A 13 10.05 17.76 6.47
CA ALA A 13 10.03 16.56 7.30
C ALA A 13 8.78 15.69 7.07
N ARG A 14 7.59 16.32 6.97
CA ARG A 14 6.33 15.61 6.69
C ARG A 14 6.31 15.02 5.28
N VAL A 15 6.85 15.75 4.30
CA VAL A 15 6.96 15.26 2.92
C VAL A 15 7.86 14.03 2.86
N LEU A 16 9.01 14.06 3.53
CA LEU A 16 9.93 12.92 3.60
C LEU A 16 9.28 11.71 4.30
N ALA A 17 8.54 11.93 5.38
CA ALA A 17 7.82 10.85 6.07
C ALA A 17 6.75 10.18 5.18
N GLU A 18 6.00 10.94 4.38
CA GLU A 18 5.03 10.36 3.43
C GLU A 18 5.72 9.59 2.31
N VAL A 19 6.85 10.10 1.80
CA VAL A 19 7.66 9.42 0.79
C VAL A 19 8.22 8.10 1.34
N GLN A 20 8.75 8.10 2.56
CA GLN A 20 9.25 6.89 3.25
C GLN A 20 8.17 5.83 3.46
N ARG A 21 6.90 6.22 3.63
CA ARG A 21 5.76 5.29 3.71
C ARG A 21 5.38 4.64 2.37
N GLY A 22 6.15 4.89 1.31
CA GLY A 22 5.90 4.33 -0.01
C GLY A 22 4.98 5.18 -0.90
N ARG A 23 4.52 6.35 -0.43
CA ARG A 23 3.58 7.19 -1.18
C ARG A 23 4.31 8.22 -2.03
N PRO A 24 4.10 8.25 -3.36
CA PRO A 24 4.69 9.29 -4.20
C PRO A 24 4.03 10.65 -3.96
N VAL A 25 4.85 11.69 -4.01
CA VAL A 25 4.42 13.07 -3.74
C VAL A 25 4.73 13.95 -4.95
N THR A 26 3.71 14.58 -5.52
CA THR A 26 3.83 15.48 -6.66
C THR A 26 3.99 16.92 -6.18
N ILE A 27 5.04 17.58 -6.65
CA ILE A 27 5.31 18.99 -6.38
C ILE A 27 4.73 19.82 -7.52
N THR A 28 4.06 20.90 -7.15
CA THR A 28 3.47 21.88 -8.05
C THR A 28 4.10 23.25 -7.84
N TYR A 29 4.25 24.00 -8.93
CA TYR A 29 4.68 25.39 -8.93
C TYR A 29 3.74 26.18 -9.83
N ARG A 30 3.12 27.24 -9.30
CA ARG A 30 2.11 28.06 -10.02
C ARG A 30 1.04 27.18 -10.70
N ASN A 31 0.46 26.25 -9.95
CA ASN A 31 -0.56 25.28 -10.39
C ASN A 31 -0.14 24.26 -11.47
N LYS A 32 1.15 24.23 -11.85
CA LYS A 32 1.69 23.24 -12.78
C LYS A 32 2.48 22.18 -12.03
N ALA A 33 2.29 20.91 -12.36
CA ALA A 33 3.12 19.83 -11.83
C ALA A 33 4.53 19.96 -12.41
N VAL A 34 5.56 19.95 -11.55
CA VAL A 34 6.95 20.17 -11.96
C VAL A 34 7.87 19.01 -11.60
N ALA A 35 7.57 18.29 -10.52
CA ALA A 35 8.40 17.18 -10.06
C ALA A 35 7.58 16.14 -9.28
N VAL A 36 8.10 14.92 -9.19
CA VAL A 36 7.55 13.85 -8.34
C VAL A 36 8.68 13.28 -7.49
N ILE A 37 8.51 13.33 -6.18
CA ILE A 37 9.38 12.62 -5.24
C ILE A 37 8.81 11.22 -5.05
N LYS A 38 9.65 10.21 -5.30
CA LYS A 38 9.33 8.80 -5.12
C LYS A 38 10.26 8.21 -4.05
N PRO A 39 9.79 7.24 -3.26
CA PRO A 39 10.68 6.47 -2.39
C PRO A 39 11.78 5.83 -3.22
N LEU A 40 13.01 5.89 -2.71
CA LEU A 40 14.09 5.06 -3.22
C LEU A 40 13.79 3.64 -2.75
N ARG A 41 13.49 2.73 -3.68
CA ARG A 41 13.44 1.31 -3.36
C ARG A 41 14.86 0.88 -3.06
N SER A 42 15.14 0.48 -1.81
CA SER A 42 16.42 -0.15 -1.51
C SER A 42 16.50 -1.45 -2.34
N ARG A 43 17.71 -1.92 -2.68
CA ARG A 43 17.88 -3.26 -3.30
C ARG A 43 17.26 -4.38 -2.45
N ASN A 44 17.01 -4.15 -1.16
CA ASN A 44 16.32 -5.06 -0.25
C ASN A 44 14.80 -4.81 -0.14
N ASP A 45 14.27 -3.74 -0.74
CA ASP A 45 12.84 -3.44 -0.82
C ASP A 45 12.15 -4.14 -1.99
N THR A 46 12.89 -4.99 -2.72
CA THR A 46 12.30 -6.23 -3.19
C THR A 46 12.09 -7.17 -2.01
N ARG A 47 11.18 -6.81 -1.08
CA ARG A 47 10.11 -7.78 -0.86
C ARG A 47 9.41 -7.86 -2.21
N ARG A 48 9.97 -8.68 -3.11
CA ARG A 48 9.16 -9.34 -4.12
C ARG A 48 7.94 -9.75 -3.32
N PHE A 49 6.78 -9.27 -3.73
CA PHE A 49 5.57 -10.01 -3.42
C PHE A 49 5.81 -11.35 -4.10
N GLU A 50 6.52 -12.24 -3.39
CA GLU A 50 6.44 -13.66 -3.61
C GLU A 50 5.02 -13.94 -3.21
N PRO A 51 4.15 -14.25 -4.17
CA PRO A 51 2.82 -14.65 -3.84
C PRO A 51 2.94 -16.03 -3.21
N ILE A 52 3.27 -16.07 -1.92
CA ILE A 52 3.25 -17.27 -1.09
C ILE A 52 1.86 -17.94 -1.22
N GLY A 53 0.84 -17.16 -1.60
CA GLY A 53 -0.53 -17.61 -1.87
C GLY A 53 -0.83 -18.27 -3.23
N PHE A 54 -0.02 -18.12 -4.29
CA PHE A 54 -0.28 -18.84 -5.56
C PHE A 54 0.21 -20.29 -5.43
N GLY A 55 -0.53 -21.10 -4.68
CA GLY A 55 -0.23 -22.53 -4.48
C GLY A 55 -0.73 -23.08 -3.14
N LEU A 56 -0.74 -22.26 -2.08
CA LEU A 56 -1.26 -22.64 -0.75
C LEU A 56 -2.71 -23.14 -0.77
N TRP A 57 -3.48 -22.69 -1.74
CA TRP A 57 -4.92 -22.97 -1.85
C TRP A 57 -5.23 -23.91 -3.03
N ALA A 58 -4.23 -24.27 -3.84
CA ALA A 58 -4.42 -25.04 -5.08
C ALA A 58 -4.93 -26.46 -4.83
N GLY A 59 -4.63 -27.06 -3.67
CA GLY A 59 -5.10 -28.39 -3.28
C GLY A 59 -6.24 -28.40 -2.26
N ARG A 60 -6.74 -27.22 -1.85
CA ARG A 60 -7.73 -27.10 -0.77
C ARG A 60 -9.15 -27.21 -1.31
N ARG A 61 -9.72 -28.42 -1.22
CA ARG A 61 -11.12 -28.69 -1.58
C ARG A 61 -12.14 -27.99 -0.68
N ASP A 62 -11.73 -27.62 0.54
CA ASP A 62 -12.61 -26.88 1.48
C ASP A 62 -12.86 -25.41 1.07
N LEU A 63 -12.19 -24.94 0.01
CA LEU A 63 -12.31 -23.58 -0.56
C LEU A 63 -12.87 -23.54 -1.97
N GLU A 64 -13.53 -24.62 -2.41
CA GLU A 64 -14.32 -24.61 -3.66
C GLU A 64 -15.38 -23.49 -3.63
N ASP A 65 -16.05 -23.27 -2.49
CA ASP A 65 -16.89 -22.08 -2.24
C ASP A 65 -16.18 -21.09 -1.31
N VAL A 66 -15.41 -20.19 -1.91
CA VAL A 66 -14.71 -19.11 -1.20
C VAL A 66 -15.68 -18.25 -0.38
N ALA A 67 -16.86 -17.94 -0.91
CA ALA A 67 -17.81 -17.04 -0.26
C ALA A 67 -18.46 -17.70 0.97
N GLY A 68 -18.79 -18.99 0.87
CA GLY A 68 -19.28 -19.80 2.00
C GLY A 68 -18.22 -20.01 3.06
N TRP A 69 -16.97 -20.28 2.65
CA TRP A 69 -15.84 -20.43 3.56
C TRP A 69 -15.60 -19.14 4.37
N VAL A 70 -15.58 -17.98 3.70
CA VAL A 70 -15.43 -16.67 4.35
C VAL A 70 -16.59 -16.38 5.31
N ARG A 71 -17.83 -16.68 4.92
CA ARG A 71 -19.02 -16.51 5.79
C ARG A 71 -18.92 -17.37 7.05
N ARG A 72 -18.46 -18.61 6.93
CA ARG A 72 -18.29 -19.54 8.05
C ARG A 72 -17.24 -19.04 9.05
N ILE A 73 -16.07 -18.62 8.59
CA ILE A 73 -15.01 -18.12 9.50
C ILE A 73 -15.39 -16.80 10.18
N ARG A 74 -16.31 -16.03 9.58
CA ARG A 74 -16.82 -14.77 10.13
C ARG A 74 -18.00 -14.96 11.08
N ARG A 75 -18.50 -16.19 11.27
CA ARG A 75 -19.55 -16.43 12.25
C ARG A 75 -19.01 -16.11 13.66
N PRO A 76 -19.82 -15.45 14.52
CA PRO A 76 -19.43 -15.21 15.89
C PRO A 76 -19.18 -16.54 16.59
N ARG A 77 -18.12 -16.61 17.39
CA ARG A 77 -17.68 -17.85 18.08
C ARG A 77 -18.57 -18.19 19.27
N PHE A 78 -19.28 -17.20 19.79
CA PHE A 78 -20.22 -17.32 20.88
C PHE A 78 -21.53 -16.67 20.43
N ALA A 79 -22.65 -17.31 20.71
CA ALA A 79 -23.95 -16.67 20.55
C ALA A 79 -24.00 -15.47 21.51
N ARG A 80 -24.42 -14.33 20.98
CA ARG A 80 -24.70 -13.14 21.79
C ARG A 80 -26.11 -13.23 22.33
#